data_AF-A0A1Z8ZG15-F1
#
_entry.id   AF-A0A1Z8ZG15-F1
#
_cell.length_a   1.000
_cell.length_b   1.000
_cell.length_c   1.000
_cell.angle_alpha   90.00
_cell.angle_beta   90.00
_cell.angle_gamma   90.00
#
_symmetry.space_group_name_H-M   'P 1'
#
loop_
_entity.id
_entity.type
_entity.pdbx_description
1 polymer ?
#
loop_
_entity_poly.entity_id
_entity_poly.type
_entity_poly.pdbx_seq_one_letter_code
_entity_poly.pdbx_strand_id
1 'polypeptide(L)'
;AALSALVAGCVLGIMLFSRILSFLLAKFRNKVLSVLVGLMFGSLVKLWPWKSTLSYQMGSDGSQMPLIQEAVLPSTYTILTNQEADVLQALLAVSLGAALVIILHRINLRSNISYD
;
A
#
# COMPACT_ATOMS: atom_id res chain seq x y z
N ALA A 1 -31.65 17.53 -2.72
CA ALA A 1 -31.91 16.58 -3.82
C ALA A 1 -30.61 16.05 -4.47
N ALA A 2 -29.65 16.89 -4.84
CA ALA A 2 -28.42 16.43 -5.50
C ALA A 2 -27.50 15.58 -4.60
N LEU A 3 -27.29 15.97 -3.34
CA LEU A 3 -26.44 15.21 -2.41
C LEU A 3 -27.00 13.81 -2.10
N SER A 4 -28.32 13.67 -1.99
CA SER A 4 -28.95 12.37 -1.73
C SER A 4 -28.78 11.39 -2.89
N ALA A 5 -28.83 11.88 -4.14
CA ALA A 5 -28.55 11.05 -5.32
C ALA A 5 -27.08 10.62 -5.37
N LEU A 6 -26.15 11.51 -5.00
CA LEU A 6 -24.73 11.21 -4.93
C LEU A 6 -24.41 10.19 -3.84
N VAL A 7 -24.97 10.37 -2.63
CA VAL A 7 -24.83 9.40 -1.52
C VAL A 7 -25.42 8.05 -1.91
N ALA A 8 -26.61 8.03 -2.53
CA ALA A 8 -27.22 6.79 -3.00
C ALA A 8 -26.33 6.08 -4.04
N GLY A 9 -25.74 6.83 -4.98
CA GLY A 9 -24.78 6.31 -5.96
C GLY A 9 -23.52 5.74 -5.32
N CYS A 10 -22.91 6.43 -4.34
CA CYS A 10 -21.76 5.93 -3.60
C CYS A 10 -22.07 4.65 -2.83
N VAL A 11 -23.21 4.59 -2.13
CA VAL A 11 -23.63 3.40 -1.38
C VAL A 11 -23.86 2.22 -2.33
N LEU A 12 -24.58 2.44 -3.44
CA LEU A 12 -24.78 1.41 -4.47
C LEU A 12 -23.46 0.92 -5.06
N GLY A 13 -22.54 1.83 -5.38
CA GLY A 13 -21.23 1.49 -5.93
C GLY A 13 -20.38 0.65 -4.97
N ILE A 14 -20.28 1.06 -3.71
CA ILE A 14 -19.53 0.34 -2.68
C ILE A 14 -20.16 -1.04 -2.41
N MET A 15 -21.49 -1.10 -2.32
CA MET A 15 -22.22 -2.34 -2.07
C MET A 15 -22.06 -3.32 -3.23
N LEU A 16 -22.17 -2.85 -4.48
CA LEU A 16 -21.98 -3.67 -5.67
C LEU A 16 -20.55 -4.19 -5.75
N PHE A 17 -19.56 -3.32 -5.54
CA PHE A 17 -18.15 -3.70 -5.55
C PHE A 17 -17.82 -4.74 -4.48
N SER A 18 -18.28 -4.53 -3.25
CA SER A 18 -18.10 -5.48 -2.15
C SER A 18 -18.69 -6.85 -2.49
N ARG A 19 -19.92 -6.87 -3.04
CA ARG A 19 -20.59 -8.11 -3.46
C ARG A 19 -19.82 -8.85 -4.55
N ILE A 20 -19.33 -8.12 -5.57
CA ILE A 20 -18.52 -8.69 -6.66
C ILE A 20 -17.23 -9.29 -6.11
N LEU A 21 -16.51 -8.56 -5.24
CA LEU A 21 -15.26 -9.03 -4.67
C LEU A 21 -15.46 -10.27 -3.80
N SER A 22 -16.50 -10.30 -2.96
CA SER A 22 -16.86 -11.49 -2.17
C SER A 22 -17.20 -12.68 -3.06
N PHE A 23 -17.97 -12.48 -4.14
CA PHE A 23 -18.29 -13.54 -5.09
C PHE A 23 -17.05 -14.07 -5.83
N LEU A 24 -16.15 -13.17 -6.25
CA LEU A 24 -14.89 -13.52 -6.89
C LEU A 24 -13.97 -14.29 -5.95
N LEU A 25 -13.87 -13.88 -4.69
CA LEU A 25 -13.09 -14.59 -3.67
C LEU A 25 -13.68 -15.96 -3.34
N ALA A 26 -15.01 -16.12 -3.37
CA ALA A 26 -15.66 -17.40 -3.12
C ALA A 26 -15.42 -18.40 -4.27
N LYS A 27 -15.53 -17.97 -5.53
CA LYS A 27 -15.41 -18.85 -6.70
C LYS A 27 -13.98 -19.01 -7.22
N PHE A 28 -13.14 -17.98 -7.08
CA PHE A 28 -11.80 -17.90 -7.66
C PHE A 28 -10.74 -17.45 -6.65
N ARG A 29 -10.84 -17.92 -5.40
CA ARG A 29 -9.98 -17.55 -4.28
C ARG A 29 -8.51 -17.37 -4.67
N ASN A 30 -7.87 -18.41 -5.21
CA ASN A 30 -6.43 -18.39 -5.53
C ASN A 30 -6.06 -17.35 -6.61
N LYS A 31 -6.90 -17.17 -7.64
CA LYS A 31 -6.63 -16.21 -8.72
C LYS A 31 -6.78 -14.77 -8.22
N VAL A 32 -7.84 -14.50 -7.46
CA VAL A 32 -8.12 -13.18 -6.91
C VAL A 32 -7.08 -12.79 -5.86
N LEU A 33 -6.64 -13.73 -5.02
CA LEU A 33 -5.52 -13.52 -4.09
C LEU A 33 -4.24 -13.15 -4.84
N SER A 34 -3.88 -13.84 -5.92
CA SER A 34 -2.69 -13.49 -6.72
C SER A 34 -2.79 -12.07 -7.31
N VAL A 35 -3.96 -11.68 -7.82
CA VAL A 35 -4.20 -10.32 -8.32
C VAL A 35 -4.09 -9.28 -7.21
N LEU A 36 -4.72 -9.52 -6.06
CA LEU A 36 -4.67 -8.59 -4.92
C LEU A 36 -3.25 -8.45 -4.38
N VAL A 37 -2.50 -9.55 -4.30
CA VAL A 37 -1.08 -9.55 -3.95
C VAL A 37 -0.28 -8.72 -4.95
N GLY A 38 -0.51 -8.89 -6.26
CA GLY A 38 0.11 -8.05 -7.30
C GLY A 38 -0.22 -6.57 -7.14
N LEU A 39 -1.46 -6.23 -6.79
CA LEU A 39 -1.90 -4.85 -6.53
C LEU A 39 -1.21 -4.27 -5.27
N MET A 40 -1.08 -5.06 -4.20
CA MET A 40 -0.33 -4.67 -3.00
C MET A 40 1.15 -4.45 -3.32
N PHE A 41 1.78 -5.34 -4.10
CA PHE A 41 3.16 -5.15 -4.57
C PHE A 41 3.31 -3.90 -5.45
N GLY A 42 2.34 -3.61 -6.32
CA GLY A 42 2.33 -2.39 -7.12
C GLY A 42 2.25 -1.11 -6.28
N SER A 43 1.49 -1.12 -5.18
CA SER A 43 1.43 -0.01 -4.22
C SER A 43 2.75 0.18 -3.46
N LEU A 44 3.48 -0.91 -3.18
CA LEU A 44 4.76 -0.88 -2.47
C LEU A 44 5.80 -0.01 -3.19
N VAL A 45 5.75 0.07 -4.53
CA VAL A 45 6.61 0.97 -5.34
C VAL A 45 6.35 2.45 -5.01
N LYS A 46 5.11 2.83 -4.70
CA LYS A 46 4.78 4.18 -4.24
C LYS A 46 5.13 4.41 -2.78
N LEU A 47 4.95 3.40 -1.93
CA LEU A 47 5.23 3.45 -0.49
C LEU A 47 6.71 3.27 -0.15
N TRP A 48 7.56 3.05 -1.15
CA TRP A 48 8.99 2.84 -0.96
C TRP A 48 9.61 3.98 -0.13
N PRO A 49 10.27 3.68 0.99
CA PRO A 49 10.70 4.67 1.98
C PRO A 49 11.82 5.59 1.48
N TRP A 50 12.60 5.15 0.49
CA TRP A 50 13.70 5.93 -0.07
C TRP A 50 13.24 6.62 -1.35
N LYS A 51 12.71 7.83 -1.22
CA LYS A 51 12.39 8.73 -2.33
C LYS A 51 13.09 10.06 -2.11
N SER A 52 14.13 10.34 -2.91
CA SER A 52 14.69 11.69 -2.97
C SER A 52 13.74 12.58 -3.79
N THR A 53 13.22 13.63 -3.16
CA THR A 53 12.65 14.78 -3.86
C THR A 53 13.79 15.57 -4.52
N LEU A 54 14.26 15.13 -5.69
CA LEU A 54 15.45 15.72 -6.33
C LEU A 54 15.16 17.02 -7.11
N SER A 55 13.93 17.51 -7.20
CA SER A 55 13.68 18.82 -7.80
C SER A 55 12.42 19.49 -7.27
N TYR A 56 12.61 20.70 -6.75
CA TYR A 56 11.54 21.69 -6.60
C TYR A 56 11.44 22.44 -7.94
N GLN A 57 10.31 22.35 -8.65
CA GLN A 57 9.99 23.39 -9.61
C GLN A 57 9.22 24.48 -8.87
N MET A 58 9.71 25.73 -8.95
CA MET A 58 8.93 26.89 -8.56
C MET A 58 7.74 26.99 -9.52
N GLY A 59 6.53 26.77 -9.02
CA GLY A 59 5.35 27.27 -9.70
C GLY A 59 5.44 28.79 -9.83
N SER A 60 4.82 29.37 -10.85
CA SER A 60 4.78 30.83 -11.10
C SER A 60 4.13 31.66 -9.99
N ASP A 61 3.77 31.04 -8.87
CA ASP A 61 3.06 31.59 -7.71
C ASP A 61 3.80 31.28 -6.39
N GLY A 62 5.11 31.02 -6.44
CA GLY A 62 5.97 30.87 -5.27
C GLY A 62 5.79 29.58 -4.44
N SER A 63 4.89 28.68 -4.85
CA SER A 63 4.67 27.38 -4.20
C SER A 63 5.53 26.29 -4.85
N GLN A 64 6.35 25.61 -4.03
CA GLN A 64 7.31 24.61 -4.45
C GLN A 64 6.61 23.27 -4.73
N MET A 65 6.45 22.89 -6.00
CA MET A 65 5.82 21.62 -6.38
C MET A 65 6.89 20.63 -6.90
N PRO A 66 7.12 19.50 -6.20
CA PRO A 66 8.10 18.50 -6.64
C PRO A 66 7.53 17.69 -7.81
N LEU A 67 8.12 17.83 -9.01
CA LEU A 67 7.53 17.32 -10.26
C LEU A 67 7.92 15.86 -10.59
N ILE A 68 9.02 15.31 -10.04
CA ILE A 68 9.47 13.95 -10.35
C ILE A 68 10.05 13.29 -9.09
N GLN A 69 9.41 12.20 -8.62
CA GLN A 69 9.90 11.32 -7.55
C GLN A 69 10.37 10.00 -8.17
N GLU A 70 11.67 9.87 -8.40
CA GLU A 70 12.26 8.60 -8.83
C GLU A 70 12.48 7.69 -7.62
N ALA A 71 12.09 6.42 -7.75
CA ALA A 71 12.37 5.40 -6.74
C ALA A 71 13.88 5.10 -6.80
N VAL A 72 14.64 5.71 -5.90
CA VAL A 72 16.10 5.54 -5.80
C VAL A 72 16.46 4.54 -4.71
N LEU A 73 17.57 3.84 -4.91
CA LEU A 73 18.15 2.97 -3.90
C LEU A 73 18.83 3.81 -2.80
N PRO A 74 18.90 3.32 -1.55
CA PRO A 74 19.42 4.07 -0.41
C PRO A 74 20.90 4.46 -0.60
N SER A 75 21.66 3.69 -1.38
CA SER A 75 23.04 4.00 -1.76
C SER A 75 23.18 5.23 -2.65
N THR A 76 22.12 5.63 -3.36
CA THR A 76 22.07 6.83 -4.20
C THR A 76 21.43 8.01 -3.46
N TYR A 77 20.53 7.74 -2.50
CA TYR A 77 19.91 8.74 -1.61
C TYR A 77 20.95 9.43 -0.70
N THR A 78 21.88 8.68 -0.12
CA THR A 78 22.93 9.21 0.77
C THR A 78 23.91 10.13 0.05
N ILE A 79 24.19 9.87 -1.23
CA ILE A 79 25.14 10.63 -2.04
C ILE A 79 24.53 11.95 -2.55
N LEU A 80 23.22 11.98 -2.83
CA LEU A 80 22.54 13.15 -3.41
C LEU A 80 21.90 14.10 -2.38
N THR A 81 21.52 13.62 -1.20
CA THR A 81 20.73 14.40 -0.22
C THR A 81 21.51 14.74 1.06
N ASN A 82 22.72 14.19 1.26
CA ASN A 82 23.58 14.41 2.44
C ASN A 82 22.85 14.21 3.79
N GLN A 83 21.76 13.45 3.78
CA GLN A 83 20.94 13.11 4.92
C GLN A 83 21.00 11.60 5.09
N GLU A 84 21.36 11.14 6.29
CA GLU A 84 21.54 9.72 6.59
C GLU A 84 20.23 8.98 6.34
N ALA A 85 20.24 8.05 5.38
CA ALA A 85 19.11 7.16 5.20
C ALA A 85 18.98 6.31 6.47
N ASP A 86 17.90 6.50 7.25
CA ASP A 86 17.58 5.72 8.45
C ASP A 86 17.21 4.25 8.11
N VAL A 87 18.18 3.54 7.52
CA VAL A 87 18.07 2.14 7.10
C VAL A 87 17.75 1.21 8.26
N LEU A 88 18.18 1.57 9.48
CA LEU A 88 17.86 0.81 10.69
C LEU A 88 16.36 0.84 11.02
N GLN A 89 15.72 2.00 10.91
CA GLN A 89 14.28 2.13 11.18
C GLN A 89 13.45 1.42 10.11
N ALA A 90 13.86 1.50 8.85
CA ALA A 90 13.22 0.74 7.76
C ALA A 90 13.32 -0.77 7.98
N LEU A 91 14.49 -1.27 8.42
CA LEU A 91 14.70 -2.67 8.72
C LEU A 91 13.85 -3.14 9.91
N LEU A 92 13.72 -2.31 10.95
CA LEU A 92 12.84 -2.58 12.09
C LEU A 92 11.35 -2.58 11.69
N ALA A 93 10.92 -1.68 10.82
CA ALA A 93 9.54 -1.67 10.32
C ALA A 93 9.22 -2.93 9.51
N VAL A 94 10.16 -3.38 8.66
CA VAL A 94 10.02 -4.64 7.89
C VAL A 94 9.98 -5.85 8.83
N SER A 95 10.88 -5.91 9.82
CA SER A 95 10.91 -7.04 10.76
C SER A 95 9.66 -7.08 11.64
N LEU A 96 9.15 -5.91 12.07
CA LEU A 96 7.90 -5.80 12.83
C LEU A 96 6.69 -6.24 11.99
N GLY A 97 6.61 -5.81 10.72
CA GLY A 97 5.57 -6.24 9.79
C GLY A 97 5.61 -7.75 9.55
N ALA A 98 6.79 -8.32 9.34
CA ALA A 98 6.97 -9.77 9.19
C ALA A 98 6.57 -10.52 10.46
N ALA A 99 6.98 -10.04 11.65
CA ALA A 99 6.61 -10.64 12.93
C ALA A 99 5.09 -10.66 13.12
N LEU A 100 4.40 -9.55 12.81
CA LEU A 100 2.95 -9.44 12.91
C LEU A 100 2.23 -10.45 11.99
N VAL A 101 2.71 -10.60 10.75
CA VAL A 101 2.15 -11.60 9.80
C VAL A 101 2.36 -13.03 10.31
N ILE A 102 3.55 -13.34 10.84
CA ILE A 102 3.86 -14.66 11.41
C ILE A 102 2.97 -14.95 12.63
N ILE A 103 2.74 -13.96 13.50
CA ILE A 103 1.86 -14.09 14.67
C ILE A 103 0.42 -14.34 14.22
N LEU A 104 -0.10 -13.57 13.26
CA LEU A 104 -1.44 -13.77 12.70
C LEU A 104 -1.57 -15.18 12.11
N HIS A 105 -0.58 -15.61 11.33
CA HIS A 105 -0.55 -16.95 10.75
C HIS A 105 -0.59 -18.05 11.83
N ARG A 106 0.22 -17.90 12.89
CA ARG A 106 0.21 -18.79 14.06
C ARG A 106 -1.17 -18.88 14.73
N ILE A 107 -1.86 -17.74 14.89
CA ILE A 107 -3.19 -17.69 15.52
C ILE A 107 -4.25 -18.34 14.62
N ASN A 108 -4.23 -18.06 13.32
CA ASN A 108 -5.21 -18.59 12.36
C ASN A 108 -5.10 -20.13 12.22
N LEU A 109 -3.87 -20.66 12.20
CA LEU A 109 -3.63 -22.11 12.21
C LEU A 109 -4.18 -22.78 13.49
N ARG A 110 -4.08 -22.11 14.64
CA ARG A 110 -4.56 -22.64 15.92
C ARG A 110 -6.10 -22.72 15.99
N SER A 111 -6.81 -21.86 15.25
CA SER A 111 -8.28 -21.91 15.13
C SER A 111 -8.82 -22.92 14.11
N ASN A 112 -8.02 -23.36 13.13
CA ASN A 112 -8.46 -24.29 12.08
C ASN A 112 -8.49 -25.77 12.57
N ILE A 113 -7.82 -26.09 13.68
CA ILE A 113 -7.68 -27.45 14.23
C ILE A 113 -8.88 -27.87 15.12
N SER A 114 -9.86 -26.99 15.36
CA SER A 114 -10.99 -27.24 16.29
C SER A 114 -12.37 -27.27 15.62
N TYR A 115 -12.42 -27.45 14.29
CA TYR A 115 -13.65 -27.63 13.50
C TYR A 115 -13.69 -28.99 12.76
N ASP A 116 -13.02 -30.00 13.30
CA ASP A 116 -13.27 -31.41 12.95
C ASP A 116 -14.16 -32.05 14.03
#